data_AF-A0A511UUH3-F1
#
_entry.id   AF-A0A511UUH3-F1
#
_cell.length_a   1.000
_cell.length_b   1.000
_cell.length_c   1.000
_cell.angle_alpha   90.00
_cell.angle_beta   90.00
_cell.angle_gamma   90.00
#
_symmetry.space_group_name_H-M   'P 1'
#
loop_
_entity.id
_entity.type
_entity.pdbx_description
1 polymer ?
#
loop_
_entity_poly.entity_id
_entity_poly.type
_entity_poly.pdbx_seq_one_letter_code
_entity_poly.pdbx_strand_id
1 'polypeptide(L)'
;MSWVDRLIIEYEEGRKSLYAMKDALGDSELDRIDKTQINSMIREISDVIKWLKTGRDPFKLRGIDRRSAYQKRVLYDMDLFPSLDIVPDSLKEDDNELTNEEKELVADILLVLSPRERQCYLLHFVNQLSFEEIADELKLSKGTIQSYIERAKAKIKNKVSCLTDAV
;
A
#
# COMPACT_ATOMS: atom_id res chain seq x y z
N MET A 1 -11.98 18.18 -14.91
CA MET A 1 -10.83 17.92 -15.80
C MET A 1 -9.74 17.30 -14.96
N SER A 2 -9.30 16.09 -15.28
CA SER A 2 -8.16 15.46 -14.61
C SER A 2 -6.86 16.21 -14.92
N TRP A 3 -5.84 16.11 -14.07
CA TRP A 3 -4.50 16.60 -14.39
C TRP A 3 -3.96 15.97 -15.69
N VAL A 4 -4.27 14.69 -15.93
CA VAL A 4 -3.90 13.97 -17.17
C VAL A 4 -4.53 14.62 -18.40
N ASP A 5 -5.79 15.07 -18.31
CA ASP A 5 -6.49 15.72 -19.43
C ASP A 5 -5.82 17.05 -19.78
N ARG A 6 -5.38 17.83 -18.78
CA ARG A 6 -4.63 19.08 -18.99
C ARG A 6 -3.31 18.81 -19.70
N LEU A 7 -2.58 17.79 -19.24
CA LEU A 7 -1.30 17.41 -19.82
C LEU A 7 -1.44 16.96 -21.28
N ILE A 8 -2.49 16.19 -21.61
CA ILE A 8 -2.77 15.78 -22.98
C ILE A 8 -3.00 16.99 -23.89
N ILE A 9 -3.74 17.99 -23.42
CA ILE A 9 -3.99 19.23 -24.18
C ILE A 9 -2.67 19.97 -24.42
N GLU A 10 -1.85 20.16 -23.38
CA GLU A 10 -0.54 20.83 -23.48
C GLU A 10 0.40 20.12 -24.47
N TYR A 11 0.48 18.78 -24.40
CA TYR A 11 1.31 18.01 -25.34
C TYR A 11 0.76 18.03 -26.78
N GLU A 12 -0.56 18.06 -26.97
CA GLU A 12 -1.16 18.21 -28.30
C GLU A 12 -0.87 19.58 -28.91
N GLU A 13 -0.88 20.64 -28.09
CA GLU A 13 -0.45 21.99 -28.49
C GLU A 13 1.04 22.03 -28.82
N GLY A 14 1.90 21.48 -27.95
CA GLY A 14 3.35 21.39 -28.20
C GLY A 14 3.68 20.63 -29.49
N ARG A 15 2.95 19.53 -29.78
CA ARG A 15 3.10 18.78 -31.03
C ARG A 15 2.72 19.61 -32.25
N LYS A 16 1.65 20.40 -32.18
CA LYS A 16 1.27 21.32 -33.28
C LYS A 16 2.35 22.36 -33.54
N SER A 17 2.94 22.92 -32.49
CA SER A 17 4.06 23.87 -32.61
C SER A 17 5.29 23.25 -33.27
N LEU A 18 5.61 21.98 -32.98
CA LEU A 18 6.69 21.26 -33.65
C LEU A 18 6.43 21.02 -35.14
N TYR A 19 5.18 20.71 -35.52
CA TYR A 19 4.82 20.62 -36.94
C TYR A 19 4.97 21.97 -37.64
N ALA A 20 4.48 23.05 -37.02
CA ALA A 20 4.64 24.40 -37.56
C ALA A 20 6.10 24.80 -37.71
N MET A 21 6.95 24.45 -36.73
CA MET A 21 8.39 24.67 -36.82
C MET A 21 8.99 23.89 -37.98
N LYS A 22 8.71 22.59 -38.10
CA LYS A 22 9.18 21.75 -39.21
C LYS A 22 8.79 22.30 -40.58
N ASP A 23 7.56 22.77 -40.72
CA ASP A 23 7.01 23.27 -41.99
C ASP A 23 7.60 24.64 -42.37
N ALA A 24 8.09 25.41 -41.40
CA ALA A 24 8.77 26.68 -41.62
C ALA A 24 10.25 26.51 -42.07
N LEU A 25 10.83 25.33 -41.92
CA LEU A 25 12.23 25.07 -42.31
C LEU A 25 12.41 24.85 -43.81
N GLY A 26 13.46 25.46 -44.36
CA GLY A 26 13.91 25.30 -45.76
C GLY A 26 14.62 23.97 -46.01
N ASP A 27 15.43 23.89 -47.07
CA ASP A 27 16.16 22.66 -47.45
C ASP A 27 17.69 22.83 -47.35
N SER A 28 18.15 23.74 -46.49
CA SER A 28 19.57 23.85 -46.17
C SER A 28 20.07 22.59 -45.44
N GLU A 29 21.37 22.33 -45.46
CA GLU A 29 21.95 21.16 -44.77
C GLU A 29 21.70 21.23 -43.25
N LEU A 30 21.71 22.44 -42.67
CA LEU A 30 21.31 22.66 -41.27
C LEU A 30 19.81 22.38 -41.07
N ASP A 31 18.96 22.82 -42.01
CA ASP A 31 17.52 22.60 -41.93
C ASP A 31 17.17 21.10 -42.01
N ARG A 32 17.95 20.31 -42.75
CA ARG A 32 17.77 18.86 -42.82
C ARG A 32 18.08 18.20 -41.48
N ILE A 33 19.15 18.62 -40.81
CA ILE A 33 19.50 18.15 -39.46
C ILE A 33 18.38 18.52 -38.48
N ASP A 34 17.94 19.77 -38.49
CA ASP A 34 16.87 20.25 -37.61
C ASP A 34 15.54 19.52 -37.88
N LYS A 35 15.19 19.27 -39.15
CA LYS A 35 14.03 18.43 -39.52
C LYS A 35 14.14 17.02 -38.95
N THR A 36 15.32 16.40 -38.93
CA THR A 36 15.50 15.08 -38.32
C THR A 36 15.29 15.11 -36.81
N GLN A 37 15.82 16.12 -36.12
CA GLN A 37 15.64 16.31 -34.68
C GLN A 37 14.17 16.57 -34.33
N ILE A 38 13.51 17.48 -35.04
CA ILE A 38 12.09 17.79 -34.85
C ILE A 38 11.22 16.56 -35.09
N ASN A 39 11.51 15.75 -36.11
CA ASN A 39 10.79 14.49 -36.34
C ASN A 39 10.96 13.50 -35.17
N SER A 40 12.14 13.47 -34.52
CA SER A 40 12.36 12.65 -33.32
C SER A 40 11.49 13.15 -32.16
N MET A 41 11.48 14.46 -31.91
CA MET A 41 10.66 15.08 -30.86
C MET A 41 9.15 14.85 -31.08
N ILE A 42 8.68 14.95 -32.33
CA ILE A 42 7.28 14.67 -32.67
C ILE A 42 6.90 13.22 -32.36
N ARG A 43 7.81 12.27 -32.63
CA ARG A 43 7.60 10.85 -32.32
C ARG A 43 7.47 10.64 -30.82
N GLU A 44 8.41 11.17 -30.04
CA GLU A 44 8.40 11.05 -28.57
C GLU A 44 7.13 11.63 -27.94
N ILE A 45 6.74 12.85 -28.31
CA ILE A 45 5.50 13.45 -27.80
C ILE A 45 4.27 12.64 -28.21
N SER A 46 4.25 12.09 -29.43
CA SER A 46 3.14 11.24 -29.88
C SER A 46 3.05 9.93 -29.08
N ASP A 47 4.19 9.34 -28.72
CA ASP A 47 4.25 8.15 -27.88
C ASP A 47 3.80 8.45 -26.43
N VAL A 48 4.17 9.61 -25.88
CA VAL A 48 3.72 10.08 -24.55
C VAL A 48 2.21 10.34 -24.54
N ILE A 49 1.66 11.03 -25.54
CA ILE A 49 0.20 11.24 -25.66
C ILE A 49 -0.54 9.90 -25.73
N LYS A 50 -0.03 8.96 -26.53
CA LYS A 50 -0.61 7.61 -26.64
C LYS A 50 -0.57 6.88 -25.31
N TRP A 51 0.53 7.01 -24.56
CA TRP A 51 0.64 6.44 -23.22
C TRP A 51 -0.38 7.05 -22.26
N LEU A 52 -0.47 8.38 -22.19
CA LEU A 52 -1.41 9.08 -21.30
C LEU A 52 -2.87 8.73 -21.62
N LYS A 53 -3.23 8.56 -22.90
CA LYS A 53 -4.58 8.15 -23.32
C LYS A 53 -4.88 6.67 -23.04
N THR A 54 -3.89 5.79 -23.18
CA THR A 54 -4.09 4.33 -23.10
C THR A 54 -3.77 3.76 -21.70
N GLY A 55 -3.01 4.51 -20.89
CA GLY A 55 -2.43 4.05 -19.62
C GLY A 55 -1.39 2.93 -19.77
N ARG A 56 -0.89 2.66 -20.99
CA ARG A 56 0.06 1.59 -21.30
C ARG A 56 1.37 2.15 -21.87
N ASP A 57 2.48 1.74 -21.27
CA ASP A 57 3.83 2.13 -21.70
C ASP A 57 4.13 1.56 -23.10
N PRO A 58 4.37 2.41 -24.12
CA PRO A 58 4.59 1.98 -25.50
C PRO A 58 5.90 1.20 -25.70
N PHE A 59 6.88 1.33 -24.79
CA PHE A 59 8.17 0.66 -24.88
C PHE A 59 8.19 -0.71 -24.19
N LYS A 60 7.12 -1.08 -23.47
CA LYS A 60 6.98 -2.39 -22.83
C LYS A 60 6.00 -3.26 -23.62
N LEU A 61 6.53 -4.10 -24.50
CA LEU A 61 5.75 -5.06 -25.31
C LEU A 61 5.06 -6.15 -24.50
N ARG A 62 5.55 -6.47 -23.30
CA ARG A 62 4.87 -7.38 -22.39
C ARG A 62 3.99 -6.56 -21.47
N GLY A 63 2.69 -6.75 -21.57
CA GLY A 63 1.74 -6.27 -20.58
C GLY A 63 2.20 -6.75 -19.21
N ILE A 64 2.77 -5.84 -18.43
CA ILE A 64 2.94 -6.08 -17.00
C ILE A 64 1.51 -6.25 -16.48
N ASP A 65 1.23 -7.46 -15.98
CA ASP A 65 0.00 -7.77 -15.28
C ASP A 65 -0.31 -6.58 -14.35
N ARG A 66 -1.49 -5.99 -14.50
CA ARG A 66 -1.96 -4.77 -13.81
C ARG A 66 -1.71 -4.81 -12.30
N ARG A 67 -1.45 -5.98 -11.73
CA ARG A 67 -1.14 -6.21 -10.32
C ARG A 67 0.30 -5.87 -9.90
N SER A 68 1.33 -6.10 -10.73
CA SER A 68 2.72 -6.12 -10.25
C SER A 68 3.41 -4.75 -10.15
N ALA A 69 3.16 -3.82 -11.07
CA ALA A 69 3.91 -2.55 -11.10
C ALA A 69 3.34 -1.51 -10.13
N TYR A 70 2.02 -1.44 -10.00
CA TYR A 70 1.37 -0.51 -9.07
C TYR A 70 1.58 -0.95 -7.62
N GLN A 71 1.41 -2.23 -7.28
CA GLN A 71 1.62 -2.68 -5.89
C GLN A 71 3.04 -2.41 -5.36
N LYS A 72 4.07 -2.48 -6.22
CA LYS A 72 5.46 -2.27 -5.77
C LYS A 72 5.90 -0.81 -5.76
N ARG A 73 5.32 0.08 -6.57
CA ARG A 73 5.66 1.52 -6.55
C ARG A 73 4.79 2.36 -5.64
N VAL A 74 3.53 1.96 -5.44
CA VAL A 74 2.59 2.64 -4.54
C VAL A 74 3.09 2.66 -3.09
N LEU A 75 3.98 1.74 -2.70
CA LEU A 75 4.56 1.72 -1.36
C LEU A 75 5.72 2.72 -1.14
N TYR A 76 6.25 3.36 -2.19
CA TYR A 76 7.49 4.17 -2.08
C TYR A 76 7.33 5.66 -2.39
N ASP A 77 6.19 6.11 -2.91
CA ASP A 77 5.98 7.50 -3.29
C ASP A 77 4.79 8.10 -2.54
N MET A 78 5.08 8.72 -1.40
CA MET A 78 4.10 9.37 -0.52
C MET A 78 3.51 10.65 -1.15
N ASP A 79 4.23 11.24 -2.12
CA ASP A 79 3.88 12.51 -2.77
C ASP A 79 3.04 12.32 -4.05
N LEU A 80 2.97 11.10 -4.61
CA LEU A 80 2.15 10.78 -5.78
C LEU A 80 0.63 10.74 -5.48
N PHE A 81 0.24 10.86 -4.21
CA PHE A 81 -1.15 10.93 -3.75
C PHE A 81 -1.48 12.29 -3.10
N PRO A 82 -1.50 13.40 -3.85
CA PRO A 82 -2.15 14.61 -3.36
C PRO A 82 -3.67 14.31 -3.29
N SER A 83 -4.17 14.22 -2.06
CA SER A 83 -5.56 13.91 -1.69
C SER A 83 -6.10 12.58 -2.25
N LEU A 84 -5.57 11.46 -1.75
CA LEU A 84 -6.42 10.29 -1.57
C LEU A 84 -7.09 10.46 -0.19
N ASP A 85 -8.24 11.12 -0.13
CA ASP A 85 -9.23 10.95 0.96
C ASP A 85 -9.79 9.51 1.01
N ILE A 86 -9.11 8.57 0.35
CA ILE A 86 -9.23 7.14 0.62
C ILE A 86 -8.29 6.90 1.78
N VAL A 87 -8.72 7.35 2.95
CA VAL A 87 -8.28 6.75 4.20
C VAL A 87 -8.61 5.26 4.04
N PRO A 88 -7.63 4.35 4.09
CA PRO A 88 -7.89 2.91 4.17
C PRO A 88 -9.00 2.69 5.20
N ASP A 89 -9.94 1.77 4.99
CA ASP A 89 -10.96 1.51 6.04
C ASP A 89 -10.29 1.23 7.40
N SER A 90 -9.07 0.65 7.39
CA SER A 90 -8.23 0.44 8.58
C SER A 90 -7.66 1.70 9.26
N LEU A 91 -7.79 2.88 8.66
CA LEU A 91 -7.36 4.19 9.18
C LEU A 91 -8.51 5.18 9.28
N LYS A 92 -9.70 4.86 8.75
CA LYS A 92 -10.91 5.53 9.21
C LYS A 92 -10.93 5.20 10.68
N GLU A 93 -11.12 6.20 11.53
CA GLU A 93 -11.46 5.92 12.93
C GLU A 93 -12.77 5.14 12.87
N ASP A 94 -12.62 3.82 12.82
CA ASP A 94 -13.72 2.89 12.72
C ASP A 94 -14.59 3.12 13.96
N ASP A 95 -15.88 2.94 13.77
CA ASP A 95 -16.89 2.72 14.80
C ASP A 95 -16.61 1.46 15.68
N ASN A 96 -15.34 1.00 15.75
CA ASN A 96 -14.78 -0.12 16.52
C ASN A 96 -13.81 0.36 17.62
N GLU A 97 -13.84 1.63 18.01
CA GLU A 97 -13.23 1.99 19.28
C GLU A 97 -13.95 1.23 20.39
N LEU A 98 -13.24 0.27 21.01
CA LEU A 98 -13.72 -0.41 22.21
C LEU A 98 -14.20 0.66 23.20
N THR A 99 -15.44 0.55 23.63
CA THR A 99 -16.00 1.38 24.70
C THR A 99 -15.13 1.24 25.94
N ASN A 100 -15.15 2.26 26.81
CA ASN A 100 -14.36 2.20 28.05
C ASN A 100 -14.71 0.96 28.89
N GLU A 101 -15.98 0.53 28.86
CA GLU A 101 -16.47 -0.68 29.52
C GLU A 101 -15.85 -1.96 28.93
N GLU A 102 -15.76 -2.06 27.60
CA GLU A 102 -15.09 -3.20 26.94
C GLU A 102 -13.58 -3.22 27.23
N LYS A 103 -12.93 -2.04 27.29
CA LYS A 103 -11.52 -1.93 27.65
C LYS A 103 -11.27 -2.39 29.08
N GLU A 104 -12.12 -2.01 30.03
CA GLU A 104 -12.06 -2.48 31.42
C GLU A 104 -12.28 -3.99 31.51
N LEU A 105 -13.26 -4.53 30.78
CA LEU A 105 -13.52 -5.97 30.75
C LEU A 105 -12.33 -6.76 30.20
N VAL A 106 -11.68 -6.28 29.14
CA VAL A 106 -10.46 -6.89 28.61
C VAL A 106 -9.32 -6.82 29.62
N ALA A 107 -9.15 -5.68 30.30
CA ALA A 107 -8.13 -5.53 31.35
C ALA A 107 -8.35 -6.52 32.50
N ASP A 108 -9.59 -6.68 32.96
CA ASP A 108 -9.99 -7.63 34.00
C ASP A 108 -9.71 -9.08 33.60
N ILE A 109 -10.00 -9.45 32.35
CA ILE A 109 -9.66 -10.79 31.84
C ILE A 109 -8.15 -10.99 31.87
N LEU A 110 -7.37 -10.01 31.41
CA LEU A 110 -5.90 -10.10 31.38
C LEU A 110 -5.27 -10.17 32.77
N LEU A 111 -5.91 -9.63 33.81
CA LEU A 111 -5.45 -9.73 35.20
C LEU A 111 -5.56 -11.14 35.79
N VAL A 112 -6.43 -12.00 35.25
CA VAL A 112 -6.58 -13.40 35.69
C VAL A 112 -5.38 -14.27 35.24
N LEU A 113 -4.68 -13.87 34.18
CA LEU A 113 -3.54 -14.58 33.66
C LEU A 113 -2.30 -14.31 34.53
N SER A 114 -1.48 -15.33 34.76
CA SER A 114 -0.18 -15.10 35.39
C SER A 114 0.73 -14.26 34.47
N PRO A 115 1.72 -13.54 35.01
CA PRO A 115 2.59 -12.69 34.19
C PRO A 115 3.24 -13.42 33.00
N ARG A 116 3.62 -14.70 33.19
CA ARG A 116 4.23 -15.53 32.14
C ARG A 116 3.22 -16.00 31.09
N GLU A 117 2.03 -16.40 31.53
CA GLU A 117 0.92 -16.76 30.62
C GLU A 117 0.50 -15.56 29.77
N ARG A 118 0.33 -14.40 30.42
CA ARG A 118 -0.03 -13.14 29.75
C ARG A 118 1.02 -12.73 28.73
N GLN A 119 2.30 -12.77 29.10
CA GLN A 119 3.39 -12.44 28.18
C GLN A 119 3.40 -13.35 26.94
N CYS A 120 3.32 -14.67 27.13
CA CYS A 120 3.31 -15.61 26.01
C CYS A 120 2.06 -15.43 25.13
N TYR A 121 0.91 -15.14 25.74
CA TYR A 121 -0.33 -14.91 25.02
C TYR A 121 -0.26 -13.64 24.15
N LEU A 122 0.25 -12.53 24.70
CA LEU A 122 0.41 -11.27 23.96
C LEU A 122 1.42 -11.41 22.81
N LEU A 123 2.59 -12.00 23.06
CA LEU A 123 3.60 -12.20 22.02
C LEU A 123 3.07 -13.05 20.85
N HIS A 124 2.24 -14.04 21.14
CA HIS A 124 1.66 -14.88 20.09
C HIS A 124 0.50 -14.19 19.35
N PHE A 125 -0.46 -13.59 20.05
CA PHE A 125 -1.69 -13.08 19.42
C PHE A 125 -1.60 -11.62 18.95
N VAL A 126 -0.83 -10.78 19.64
CA VAL A 126 -0.63 -9.37 19.28
C VAL A 126 0.53 -9.24 18.31
N ASN A 127 1.69 -9.82 18.66
CA ASN A 127 2.89 -9.73 17.83
C ASN A 127 2.99 -10.81 16.74
N GLN A 128 2.07 -11.78 16.71
CA GLN A 128 2.01 -12.86 15.72
C GLN A 128 3.30 -13.68 15.62
N LEU A 129 4.03 -13.81 16.73
CA LEU A 129 5.26 -14.61 16.79
C LEU A 129 4.94 -16.10 16.88
N SER A 130 5.79 -16.92 16.27
CA SER A 130 5.73 -18.38 16.39
C SER A 130 6.17 -18.85 17.78
N PHE A 131 5.77 -20.06 18.17
CA PHE A 131 6.19 -20.62 19.47
C PHE A 131 7.70 -20.83 19.59
N GLU A 132 8.41 -20.94 18.48
CA GLU A 132 9.87 -21.08 18.45
C GLU A 132 10.56 -19.74 18.68
N GLU A 133 10.10 -18.67 18.01
CA GLU A 133 10.62 -17.32 18.24
C GLU A 133 10.39 -16.86 19.69
N ILE A 134 9.21 -17.15 20.25
CA ILE A 134 8.91 -16.83 21.66
C ILE A 134 9.79 -17.67 22.62
N ALA A 135 10.13 -18.90 22.24
CA ALA A 135 11.02 -19.78 23.01
C ALA A 135 12.42 -19.20 23.09
N ASP A 136 12.92 -18.72 21.95
CA ASP A 136 14.22 -18.07 21.87
C ASP A 136 14.25 -16.73 22.62
N GLU A 137 13.19 -15.93 22.51
CA GLU A 137 13.07 -14.63 23.18
C GLU A 137 13.02 -14.78 24.72
N LEU A 138 12.20 -15.71 25.21
CA LEU A 138 12.01 -15.92 26.65
C LEU A 138 13.01 -16.93 27.26
N LYS A 139 13.85 -17.58 26.43
CA LYS A 139 14.77 -18.66 26.81
C LYS A 139 14.07 -19.80 27.55
N LEU A 140 12.92 -20.22 27.01
CA LEU A 140 12.10 -21.31 27.54
C LEU A 140 11.95 -22.41 26.51
N SER A 141 11.56 -23.62 26.94
CA SER A 141 11.25 -24.67 25.97
C SER A 141 9.92 -24.39 25.25
N LYS A 142 9.84 -24.78 23.98
CA LYS A 142 8.61 -24.68 23.17
C LYS A 142 7.39 -25.32 23.87
N GLY A 143 7.58 -26.46 24.53
CA GLY A 143 6.53 -27.15 25.29
C GLY A 143 6.02 -26.33 26.49
N THR A 144 6.91 -25.58 27.15
CA THR A 144 6.52 -24.68 28.24
C THR A 144 5.63 -23.54 27.74
N ILE A 145 5.98 -22.93 26.61
CA ILE A 145 5.18 -21.85 25.99
C ILE A 145 3.82 -22.36 25.55
N GLN A 146 3.77 -23.53 24.90
CA GLN A 146 2.51 -24.16 24.53
C GLN A 146 1.62 -24.37 25.76
N SER A 147 2.17 -24.91 26.86
CA SER A 147 1.41 -25.10 28.10
C SER A 147 0.91 -23.77 28.68
N TYR A 148 1.72 -22.71 28.65
CA TYR A 148 1.29 -21.38 29.11
C TYR A 148 0.17 -20.79 28.26
N ILE A 149 0.24 -20.93 26.93
CA ILE A 149 -0.81 -20.44 26.02
C ILE A 149 -2.10 -21.24 26.20
N GLU A 150 -2.03 -22.56 26.34
CA GLU A 150 -3.20 -23.42 26.59
C GLU A 150 -3.87 -23.09 27.93
N ARG A 151 -3.08 -22.89 29.00
CA ARG A 151 -3.61 -22.45 30.30
C ARG A 151 -4.23 -21.06 30.23
N ALA A 152 -3.61 -20.11 29.53
CA ALA A 152 -4.16 -18.78 29.30
C ALA A 152 -5.53 -18.87 28.60
N LYS A 153 -5.64 -19.65 27.52
CA LYS A 153 -6.90 -19.88 26.80
C LYS A 153 -7.98 -20.48 27.70
N ALA A 154 -7.64 -21.47 28.52
CA ALA A 154 -8.57 -22.08 29.46
C ALA A 154 -9.10 -21.08 30.49
N LYS A 155 -8.22 -20.26 31.07
CA LYS A 155 -8.59 -19.21 32.03
C LYS A 155 -9.50 -18.15 31.41
N ILE A 156 -9.16 -17.67 30.21
CA ILE A 156 -9.98 -16.71 29.46
C ILE A 156 -11.36 -17.31 29.18
N LYS A 157 -11.41 -18.54 28.66
CA LYS A 157 -12.68 -19.22 28.36
C LYS A 157 -13.60 -19.33 29.58
N ASN A 158 -13.05 -19.71 30.73
CA ASN A 158 -13.81 -19.81 31.97
C ASN A 158 -14.30 -18.44 32.47
N LYS A 159 -13.49 -17.39 32.31
CA LYS A 159 -13.86 -16.03 32.69
C LYS A 159 -14.93 -15.45 31.76
N VAL A 160 -14.86 -15.74 30.46
CA VAL A 160 -15.89 -15.33 29.50
C VAL A 160 -17.19 -16.08 29.74
N SER A 161 -17.17 -17.39 30.00
CA SER A 161 -18.40 -18.14 30.28
C SER A 161 -19.10 -17.65 31.55
N CYS A 162 -18.37 -17.32 32.62
CA CYS A 162 -19.03 -16.78 33.81
C CYS A 162 -19.61 -15.37 33.61
N LEU A 163 -19.09 -14.60 32.65
CA LEU A 163 -19.65 -13.29 32.30
C LEU A 163 -20.93 -13.45 31.45
N THR A 164 -20.98 -14.44 30.56
CA THR A 164 -22.18 -14.72 29.75
C THR A 164 -23.32 -15.33 30.57
N ASP A 165 -23.01 -16.08 31.62
CA ASP A 165 -24.01 -16.67 32.52
C ASP A 165 -24.56 -15.67 33.56
N ALA A 166 -23.92 -14.51 33.70
CA ALA A 166 -24.29 -13.46 34.66
C ALA A 166 -25.17 -12.34 34.06
N VAL A 167 -25.45 -12.40 32.75
CA VAL A 167 -26.33 -11.49 31.98
C VAL A 167 -27.63 -12.19 31.64
#